data_AF-A0AAU3LQP9-F1
#
_entry.id   AF-A0AAU3LQP9-F1
#
_cell.length_a   1.000
_cell.length_b   1.000
_cell.length_c   1.000
_cell.angle_alpha   90.00
_cell.angle_beta   90.00
_cell.angle_gamma   90.00
#
_symmetry.space_group_name_H-M   'P 1'
#
loop_
_entity.id
_entity.type
_entity.pdbx_description
1 polymer ?
#
loop_
_entity_poly.entity_id
_entity_poly.type
_entity_poly.pdbx_seq_one_letter_code
_entity_poly.pdbx_strand_id
1 'polypeptide(L)'
;MLCLRADEPALPLALLTRVVSAVHAVGGKVAVHCQTAEGSRNAVLAGADSLEHGMHLDPALLDRMAAQGTAFVPTLSAFGRGVDAMRAREPSVRRDLWLAGWETMFAHVRAAAESGVTVLAGTDSFPCGTVAGEASWLARAGLSAEAALGAASWTARAWLGLPGLVDGAPADLVAYATDPTTDPAVLDHPSRIVLRGRVVR
;
A
#
# COMPACT_ATOMS: atom_id res chain seq x y z
N MET A 1 11.58 -0.59 7.57
CA MET A 1 11.51 -0.97 6.15
C MET A 1 12.76 -1.78 5.82
N LEU A 2 12.58 -3.06 5.48
CA LEU A 2 13.66 -3.91 4.97
C LEU A 2 13.57 -3.91 3.44
N CYS A 3 14.65 -3.55 2.75
CA CYS A 3 14.67 -3.38 1.30
C CYS A 3 15.18 -4.66 0.61
N LEU A 4 14.41 -5.15 -0.37
CA LEU A 4 14.70 -6.26 -1.26
C LEU A 4 14.53 -5.75 -2.69
N ARG A 5 15.63 -5.32 -3.32
CA ARG A 5 15.61 -4.92 -4.72
C ARG A 5 15.53 -6.15 -5.62
N ALA A 6 15.03 -5.98 -6.83
CA ALA A 6 14.87 -7.07 -7.80
C ALA A 6 16.18 -7.79 -8.17
N ASP A 7 17.34 -7.18 -7.91
CA ASP A 7 18.69 -7.70 -8.18
C ASP A 7 19.44 -8.21 -6.93
N GLU A 8 18.81 -8.17 -5.76
CA GLU A 8 19.40 -8.65 -4.50
C GLU A 8 18.68 -9.91 -4.02
N PRO A 9 19.40 -10.87 -3.38
CA PRO A 9 18.76 -12.04 -2.83
C PRO A 9 17.73 -11.64 -1.77
N ALA A 10 16.58 -12.32 -1.77
CA ALA A 10 15.57 -12.09 -0.75
C ALA A 10 16.17 -12.33 0.65
N LEU A 11 15.76 -11.52 1.63
CA LEU A 11 16.15 -11.76 3.01
C LEU A 11 15.67 -13.16 3.42
N PRO A 12 16.55 -13.99 3.99
CA PRO A 12 16.17 -15.35 4.38
C PRO A 12 15.00 -15.33 5.36
N LEU A 13 14.03 -16.22 5.15
CA LEU A 13 12.84 -16.34 6.00
C LEU A 13 13.18 -16.40 7.49
N ALA A 14 14.21 -17.16 7.87
CA ALA A 14 14.63 -17.29 9.27
C ALA A 14 15.08 -15.96 9.88
N LEU A 15 15.80 -15.13 9.11
CA LEU A 15 16.22 -13.81 9.55
C LEU A 15 15.01 -12.87 9.67
N LEU A 16 14.14 -12.87 8.66
CA LEU A 16 12.94 -12.03 8.66
C LEU A 16 12.01 -12.38 9.82
N THR A 17 11.82 -13.67 10.10
CA THR A 17 11.04 -14.16 11.25
C THR A 17 11.61 -13.67 12.57
N ARG A 18 12.94 -13.67 12.73
CA ARG A 18 13.59 -13.12 13.94
C ARG A 18 13.35 -11.62 14.09
N VAL A 19 13.42 -10.86 12.98
CA VAL A 19 13.14 -9.42 13.00
C VAL A 19 11.69 -9.15 13.39
N VAL A 20 10.74 -9.83 12.73
CA VAL A 20 9.31 -9.71 13.04
C VAL A 20 9.05 -10.03 14.50
N SER A 21 9.54 -11.17 14.99
CA SER A 21 9.37 -11.57 16.40
C SER A 21 9.94 -10.54 17.38
N ALA A 22 11.13 -10.01 17.11
CA ALA A 22 11.77 -9.01 17.97
C ALA A 22 11.01 -7.67 17.99
N VAL A 23 10.47 -7.23 16.86
CA VAL A 23 9.68 -6.00 16.75
C VAL A 23 8.31 -6.18 17.41
N HIS A 24 7.65 -7.32 17.20
CA HIS A 24 6.38 -7.64 17.85
C HIS A 24 6.53 -7.73 19.38
N ALA A 25 7.65 -8.24 19.89
CA ALA A 25 7.92 -8.32 21.34
C ALA A 25 7.96 -6.95 22.04
N VAL A 26 8.18 -5.86 21.30
CA VAL A 26 8.13 -4.48 21.82
C VAL A 26 6.89 -3.71 21.36
N GLY A 27 5.89 -4.40 20.79
CA GLY A 27 4.63 -3.82 20.33
C GLY A 27 4.71 -3.04 19.02
N GLY A 28 5.79 -3.19 18.26
CA GLY A 28 5.94 -2.56 16.95
C GLY A 28 5.31 -3.36 15.81
N LYS A 29 5.21 -2.74 14.63
CA LYS A 29 4.82 -3.38 13.37
C LYS A 29 5.98 -3.40 12.36
N VAL A 30 6.01 -4.38 11.47
CA VAL A 30 7.02 -4.53 10.42
C VAL A 30 6.40 -4.38 9.03
N ALA A 31 6.82 -3.31 8.35
CA ALA A 31 6.61 -3.11 6.92
C ALA A 31 7.78 -3.68 6.10
N VAL A 32 7.48 -4.51 5.10
CA VAL A 32 8.49 -5.16 4.23
C VAL A 32 8.36 -4.68 2.79
N HIS A 33 9.42 -4.05 2.30
CA HIS A 33 9.56 -3.72 0.88
C HIS A 33 9.95 -4.98 0.12
N CYS A 34 9.17 -5.34 -0.91
CA CYS A 34 9.51 -6.47 -1.76
C CYS A 34 9.11 -6.22 -3.22
N GLN A 35 10.03 -6.54 -4.12
CA GLN A 35 9.79 -6.51 -5.57
C GLN A 35 10.09 -7.88 -6.21
N THR A 36 10.10 -8.96 -5.42
CA THR A 36 10.40 -10.32 -5.88
C THR A 36 9.44 -11.32 -5.25
N ALA A 37 9.15 -12.42 -5.96
CA ALA A 37 8.23 -13.45 -5.47
C ALA A 37 8.74 -14.11 -4.18
N GLU A 38 10.04 -14.41 -4.11
CA GLU A 38 10.66 -14.97 -2.91
C GLU A 38 10.59 -13.99 -1.73
N GLY A 39 10.84 -12.70 -1.98
CA GLY A 39 10.73 -11.65 -0.95
C GLY A 39 9.31 -11.53 -0.41
N SER A 40 8.31 -11.48 -1.29
CA SER A 40 6.90 -11.44 -0.90
C SER A 40 6.51 -12.68 -0.10
N ARG A 41 6.90 -13.88 -0.56
CA ARG A 41 6.67 -15.13 0.15
C ARG A 41 7.30 -15.11 1.54
N ASN A 42 8.58 -14.75 1.65
CA ASN A 42 9.27 -14.73 2.93
C ASN A 42 8.63 -13.72 3.89
N ALA A 43 8.19 -12.56 3.41
CA ALA A 43 7.50 -11.55 4.21
C ALA A 43 6.18 -12.05 4.79
N VAL A 44 5.34 -12.66 3.96
CA VAL A 44 4.06 -13.23 4.40
C VAL A 44 4.28 -14.38 5.38
N LEU A 45 5.22 -15.29 5.09
CA LEU A 45 5.51 -16.42 5.97
C LEU A 45 6.11 -16.01 7.31
N ALA A 46 6.90 -14.94 7.34
CA ALA A 46 7.48 -14.38 8.56
C ALA A 46 6.47 -13.64 9.45
N GLY A 47 5.26 -13.36 8.95
CA GLY A 47 4.23 -12.63 9.68
C GLY A 47 4.41 -11.10 9.65
N ALA A 48 4.93 -10.55 8.54
CA ALA A 48 5.00 -9.10 8.37
C ALA A 48 3.62 -8.44 8.46
N ASP A 49 3.56 -7.23 9.03
CA ASP A 49 2.31 -6.50 9.21
C ASP A 49 1.84 -5.83 7.92
N SER A 50 2.76 -5.35 7.08
CA SER A 50 2.44 -4.83 5.75
C SER A 50 3.46 -5.27 4.69
N LEU A 51 2.92 -5.54 3.50
CA LEU A 51 3.69 -5.84 2.30
C LEU A 51 3.64 -4.64 1.37
N GLU A 52 4.81 -4.07 1.06
CA GLU A 52 4.91 -2.95 0.13
C GLU A 52 5.19 -3.45 -1.30
N HIS A 53 4.60 -2.76 -2.28
CA HIS A 53 4.64 -3.03 -3.73
C HIS A 53 3.94 -4.32 -4.16
N GLY A 54 4.50 -5.50 -3.88
CA GLY A 54 3.86 -6.78 -4.25
C GLY A 54 3.79 -7.06 -5.76
N MET A 55 4.76 -6.56 -6.54
CA MET A 55 4.85 -6.77 -8.01
C MET A 55 4.78 -8.25 -8.43
N HIS A 56 5.35 -9.14 -7.62
CA HIS A 56 5.34 -10.59 -7.87
C HIS A 56 4.73 -11.35 -6.69
N LEU A 57 3.72 -10.75 -6.04
CA LEU A 57 2.95 -11.41 -5.00
C LEU A 57 2.29 -12.67 -5.56
N ASP A 58 2.50 -13.81 -4.89
CA ASP A 58 1.81 -15.06 -5.20
C ASP A 58 0.38 -15.03 -4.64
N PRO A 59 -0.67 -15.11 -5.48
CA PRO A 59 -2.06 -15.13 -5.02
C PRO A 59 -2.37 -16.25 -4.01
N ALA A 60 -1.62 -17.35 -4.01
CA ALA A 60 -1.80 -18.44 -3.03
C ALA A 60 -1.49 -18.00 -1.57
N LEU A 61 -0.89 -16.82 -1.39
CA LEU A 61 -0.60 -16.25 -0.07
C LEU A 61 -1.70 -15.35 0.48
N LEU A 62 -2.70 -14.97 -0.33
CA LEU A 62 -3.71 -13.97 0.04
C LEU A 62 -4.58 -14.42 1.22
N ASP A 63 -5.04 -15.67 1.22
CA ASP A 63 -5.82 -16.23 2.35
C ASP A 63 -5.04 -16.15 3.67
N ARG A 64 -3.73 -16.43 3.60
CA ARG A 64 -2.85 -16.31 4.77
C ARG A 64 -2.68 -14.86 5.19
N MET A 65 -2.45 -13.94 4.25
CA MET A 65 -2.35 -12.51 4.53
C MET A 65 -3.62 -12.00 5.23
N ALA A 66 -4.79 -12.39 4.74
CA ALA A 66 -6.07 -12.04 5.33
C ALA A 66 -6.20 -12.62 6.75
N ALA A 67 -5.91 -13.91 6.93
CA ALA A 67 -6.02 -14.59 8.22
C ALA A 67 -5.09 -14.00 9.30
N GLN A 68 -3.88 -13.56 8.92
CA GLN A 68 -2.90 -13.00 9.87
C GLN A 68 -2.94 -11.47 9.97
N GLY A 69 -3.79 -10.80 9.18
CA GLY A 69 -3.92 -9.34 9.20
C GLY A 69 -2.77 -8.59 8.52
N THR A 70 -2.01 -9.22 7.62
CA THR A 70 -1.00 -8.54 6.80
C THR A 70 -1.70 -7.63 5.80
N ALA A 71 -1.44 -6.33 5.88
CA ALA A 71 -1.94 -5.36 4.90
C ALA A 71 -1.14 -5.40 3.60
N PHE A 72 -1.78 -5.02 2.50
CA PHE A 72 -1.14 -4.84 1.21
C PHE A 72 -1.10 -3.35 0.82
N VAL A 73 0.09 -2.82 0.56
CA VAL A 73 0.34 -1.42 0.17
C VAL A 73 0.98 -1.41 -1.22
N PRO A 74 0.20 -1.29 -2.31
CA PRO A 74 0.70 -1.57 -3.65
C PRO A 74 1.55 -0.43 -4.23
N THR A 75 1.40 0.82 -3.78
CA THR A 75 2.18 1.96 -4.29
C THR A 75 2.09 2.16 -5.80
N LEU A 76 0.89 1.97 -6.36
CA LEU A 76 0.61 1.99 -7.79
C LEU A 76 1.05 3.31 -8.44
N SER A 77 0.97 4.43 -7.72
CA SER A 77 1.41 5.73 -8.23
C SER A 77 2.90 5.82 -8.52
N ALA A 78 3.75 5.11 -7.76
CA ALA A 78 5.19 5.06 -7.97
C ALA A 78 5.52 4.32 -9.28
N PHE A 79 4.90 3.16 -9.50
CA PHE A 79 5.11 2.36 -10.70
C PHE A 79 4.42 2.96 -11.93
N GLY A 80 3.19 3.43 -11.80
CA GLY A 80 2.41 4.01 -12.89
C GLY A 80 3.05 5.28 -13.48
N ARG A 81 3.75 6.08 -12.67
CA ARG A 81 4.54 7.23 -13.17
C ARG A 81 5.85 6.81 -13.83
N GLY A 82 6.45 5.71 -13.36
CA GLY A 82 7.74 5.22 -13.85
C GLY A 82 7.67 4.33 -15.09
N VAL A 83 6.48 3.81 -15.44
CA VAL A 83 6.35 2.74 -16.46
C VAL A 83 6.86 3.16 -17.84
N ASP A 84 6.52 4.36 -18.32
CA ASP A 84 6.93 4.79 -19.66
C ASP A 84 8.44 5.07 -19.73
N ALA A 85 8.99 5.66 -18.66
CA ALA A 85 10.43 5.81 -18.51
C ALA A 85 11.15 4.45 -18.45
N MET A 86 10.56 3.44 -17.80
CA MET A 86 11.10 2.10 -17.75
C MET A 86 11.06 1.41 -19.13
N ARG A 87 9.96 1.56 -19.88
CA ARG A 87 9.81 1.04 -21.25
C ARG A 87 10.85 1.63 -22.20
N ALA A 88 11.22 2.90 -22.00
CA ALA A 88 12.22 3.59 -22.81
C ALA A 88 13.67 3.21 -22.47
N ARG A 89 13.92 2.46 -21.39
CA ARG A 89 15.28 2.00 -21.04
C ARG A 89 15.74 0.85 -21.93
N GLU A 90 17.05 0.78 -22.12
CA GLU A 90 17.73 -0.35 -22.77
C GLU A 90 17.28 -1.70 -22.17
N PRO A 91 17.09 -2.73 -23.02
CA PRO A 91 16.76 -4.07 -22.55
C PRO A 91 17.72 -4.60 -21.50
N SER A 92 17.14 -5.09 -20.40
CA SER A 92 17.87 -5.76 -19.33
C SER A 92 16.90 -6.65 -18.54
N VAL A 93 17.44 -7.69 -17.91
CA VAL A 93 16.67 -8.58 -17.02
C VAL A 93 15.91 -7.77 -15.95
N ARG A 94 16.54 -6.73 -15.40
CA ARG A 94 15.92 -5.85 -14.40
C ARG A 94 14.71 -5.09 -14.97
N ARG A 95 14.85 -4.53 -16.16
CA ARG A 95 13.75 -3.83 -16.84
C ARG A 95 12.58 -4.77 -17.09
N ASP A 96 12.87 -5.97 -17.60
CA ASP A 96 11.85 -6.94 -18.00
C ASP A 96 11.10 -7.48 -16.77
N LEU A 97 11.82 -7.78 -15.67
CA LEU A 97 11.20 -8.15 -14.39
C LEU A 97 10.30 -7.04 -13.85
N TRP A 98 10.78 -5.79 -13.87
CA TRP A 98 10.00 -4.66 -13.40
C TRP A 98 8.72 -4.45 -14.24
N LEU A 99 8.81 -4.56 -15.58
CA LEU A 99 7.65 -4.41 -16.45
C LEU A 99 6.65 -5.55 -16.27
N ALA A 100 7.12 -6.80 -16.19
CA ALA A 100 6.28 -7.96 -15.93
C ALA A 100 5.58 -7.86 -14.57
N GLY A 101 6.27 -7.36 -13.55
CA GLY A 101 5.68 -7.13 -12.24
C GLY A 101 4.68 -5.97 -12.22
N TRP A 102 4.87 -4.93 -13.01
CA TRP A 102 3.88 -3.85 -13.15
C TRP A 102 2.56 -4.35 -13.79
N GLU A 103 2.64 -5.25 -14.76
CA GLU A 103 1.48 -5.77 -15.49
C GLU A 103 0.50 -6.55 -14.60
N THR A 104 0.97 -7.10 -13.47
CA THR A 104 0.15 -7.90 -12.55
C THR A 104 -0.43 -7.09 -11.38
N MET A 105 0.11 -5.92 -11.09
CA MET A 105 -0.21 -5.12 -9.90
C MET A 105 -1.71 -4.88 -9.70
N PHE A 106 -2.43 -4.56 -10.79
CA PHE A 106 -3.87 -4.30 -10.74
C PHE A 106 -4.66 -5.55 -10.35
N ALA A 107 -4.27 -6.70 -10.91
CA ALA A 107 -4.89 -7.97 -10.59
C ALA A 107 -4.58 -8.38 -9.14
N HIS A 108 -3.36 -8.14 -8.64
CA HIS A 108 -2.99 -8.41 -7.25
C HIS A 108 -3.82 -7.57 -6.27
N VAL A 109 -4.00 -6.27 -6.55
CA VAL A 109 -4.82 -5.39 -5.70
C VAL A 109 -6.26 -5.88 -5.64
N ARG A 110 -6.87 -6.22 -6.78
CA ARG A 110 -8.23 -6.76 -6.83
C ARG A 110 -8.33 -8.08 -6.07
N ALA A 111 -7.46 -9.05 -6.37
CA ALA A 111 -7.47 -10.36 -5.73
C ALA A 111 -7.26 -10.26 -4.21
N ALA A 112 -6.38 -9.38 -3.75
CA ALA A 112 -6.16 -9.13 -2.33
C ALA A 112 -7.43 -8.62 -1.65
N ALA A 113 -8.08 -7.60 -2.22
CA ALA A 113 -9.34 -7.09 -1.70
C ALA A 113 -10.45 -8.16 -1.68
N GLU A 114 -10.58 -8.95 -2.75
CA GLU A 114 -11.56 -10.04 -2.85
C GLU A 114 -11.30 -11.17 -1.83
N SER A 115 -10.04 -11.40 -1.45
CA SER A 115 -9.63 -12.40 -0.45
C SER A 115 -9.73 -11.88 0.99
N GLY A 116 -10.19 -10.64 1.20
CA GLY A 116 -10.31 -10.02 2.52
C GLY A 116 -9.01 -9.45 3.09
N VAL A 117 -7.95 -9.32 2.27
CA VAL A 117 -6.72 -8.62 2.66
C VAL A 117 -7.03 -7.12 2.79
N THR A 118 -6.54 -6.51 3.87
CA THR A 118 -6.64 -5.05 4.02
C THR A 118 -5.71 -4.37 3.02
N VAL A 119 -6.28 -3.68 2.04
CA VAL A 119 -5.52 -2.85 1.09
C VAL A 119 -5.45 -1.42 1.60
N LEU A 120 -4.25 -0.82 1.63
CA LEU A 120 -4.02 0.54 2.10
C LEU A 120 -3.36 1.40 1.02
N ALA A 121 -3.61 2.71 1.06
CA ALA A 121 -2.93 3.66 0.19
C ALA A 121 -1.52 3.97 0.75
N GLY A 122 -0.51 3.87 -0.10
CA GLY A 122 0.84 4.35 0.16
C GLY A 122 1.48 4.75 -1.16
N THR A 123 2.33 5.79 -1.17
CA THR A 123 2.82 6.37 -2.44
C THR A 123 4.27 6.05 -2.76
N ASP A 124 5.02 5.45 -1.84
CA ASP A 124 6.48 5.24 -1.94
C ASP A 124 7.31 6.53 -2.13
N SER A 125 6.97 7.58 -1.36
CA SER A 125 7.71 8.84 -1.09
C SER A 125 8.21 9.69 -2.27
N PHE A 126 8.41 11.00 -2.04
CA PHE A 126 8.64 12.00 -3.10
C PHE A 126 9.93 11.78 -3.94
N PRO A 127 9.90 11.95 -5.29
CA PRO A 127 8.75 12.39 -6.10
C PRO A 127 7.82 11.24 -6.52
N CYS A 128 7.15 10.57 -5.58
CA CYS A 128 6.04 9.66 -5.87
C CYS A 128 4.71 10.18 -5.31
N GLY A 129 3.80 10.53 -6.24
CA GLY A 129 2.36 10.58 -6.04
C GLY A 129 1.81 11.57 -5.00
N THR A 130 0.48 11.56 -4.89
CA THR A 130 -0.27 12.11 -3.75
C THR A 130 -1.12 10.98 -3.19
N VAL A 131 -1.51 11.05 -1.92
CA VAL A 131 -2.43 10.05 -1.33
C VAL A 131 -3.76 10.00 -2.09
N ALA A 132 -4.25 11.17 -2.54
CA ALA A 132 -5.42 11.28 -3.43
C ALA A 132 -5.22 10.55 -4.77
N GLY A 133 -4.04 10.72 -5.38
CA GLY A 133 -3.67 10.01 -6.60
C GLY A 133 -3.59 8.50 -6.39
N GLU A 134 -3.02 8.04 -5.29
CA GLU A 134 -3.00 6.60 -4.96
C GLU A 134 -4.39 6.02 -4.76
N ALA A 135 -5.30 6.74 -4.08
CA ALA A 135 -6.70 6.33 -3.98
C ALA A 135 -7.35 6.17 -5.37
N SER A 136 -7.08 7.10 -6.29
CA SER A 136 -7.53 6.97 -7.69
C SER A 136 -6.95 5.73 -8.38
N TRP A 137 -5.68 5.40 -8.13
CA TRP A 137 -5.07 4.18 -8.67
C TRP A 137 -5.70 2.90 -8.09
N LEU A 138 -5.98 2.87 -6.79
CA LEU A 138 -6.65 1.75 -6.13
C LEU A 138 -8.05 1.53 -6.70
N ALA A 139 -8.82 2.59 -6.92
CA ALA A 139 -10.13 2.50 -7.58
C ALA A 139 -10.00 1.93 -9.00
N ARG A 140 -9.02 2.43 -9.79
CA ARG A 140 -8.72 1.93 -11.14
C ARG A 140 -8.28 0.45 -11.12
N ALA A 141 -7.68 -0.02 -10.04
CA ALA A 141 -7.28 -1.41 -9.84
C ALA A 141 -8.45 -2.34 -9.45
N GLY A 142 -9.63 -1.79 -9.15
CA GLY A 142 -10.85 -2.56 -8.93
C GLY A 142 -11.44 -2.44 -7.52
N LEU A 143 -10.89 -1.60 -6.64
CA LEU A 143 -11.57 -1.25 -5.38
C LEU A 143 -12.79 -0.37 -5.67
N SER A 144 -13.84 -0.49 -4.84
CA SER A 144 -14.91 0.51 -4.84
C SER A 144 -14.35 1.88 -4.44
N ALA A 145 -15.00 2.96 -4.88
CA ALA A 145 -14.58 4.32 -4.53
C ALA A 145 -14.51 4.52 -3.00
N GLU A 146 -15.49 3.96 -2.28
CA GLU A 146 -15.49 3.97 -0.81
C GLU A 146 -14.31 3.19 -0.22
N ALA A 147 -14.00 2.00 -0.73
CA ALA A 147 -12.86 1.21 -0.25
C ALA A 147 -11.52 1.90 -0.53
N ALA A 148 -11.37 2.50 -1.72
CA ALA A 148 -10.18 3.25 -2.09
C ALA A 148 -10.02 4.52 -1.23
N LEU A 149 -11.11 5.23 -0.94
CA LEU A 149 -11.12 6.37 -0.03
C LEU A 149 -10.77 5.95 1.41
N GLY A 150 -11.36 4.86 1.89
CA GLY A 150 -11.08 4.29 3.21
C GLY A 150 -9.61 3.87 3.36
N ALA A 151 -9.04 3.22 2.34
CA ALA A 151 -7.63 2.86 2.26
C ALA A 151 -6.69 4.07 2.40
N ALA A 152 -7.13 5.26 2.02
CA ALA A 152 -6.42 6.53 2.18
C ALA A 152 -6.82 7.32 3.45
N SER A 153 -7.77 6.82 4.24
CA SER A 153 -8.34 7.54 5.39
C SER A 153 -8.66 6.62 6.57
N TRP A 154 -9.93 6.28 6.83
CA TRP A 154 -10.35 5.60 8.05
C TRP A 154 -9.81 4.18 8.18
N THR A 155 -9.68 3.42 7.09
CA THR A 155 -9.10 2.08 7.11
C THR A 155 -7.61 2.14 7.47
N ALA A 156 -6.86 3.09 6.87
CA ALA A 156 -5.46 3.30 7.22
C ALA A 156 -5.28 3.75 8.69
N ARG A 157 -6.13 4.66 9.18
CA ARG A 157 -6.09 5.09 10.58
C ARG A 157 -6.36 3.93 11.53
N ALA A 158 -7.42 3.15 11.29
CA ALA A 158 -7.74 1.98 12.09
C ALA A 158 -6.57 0.96 12.10
N TRP A 159 -5.98 0.69 10.94
CA TRP A 159 -4.83 -0.23 10.84
C TRP A 159 -3.59 0.29 11.58
N LEU A 160 -3.36 1.61 11.57
CA LEU A 160 -2.28 2.28 12.33
C LEU A 160 -2.57 2.41 13.83
N GLY A 161 -3.75 1.98 14.31
CA GLY A 161 -4.15 2.16 15.70
C GLY A 161 -4.47 3.62 16.07
N LEU A 162 -4.77 4.46 15.08
CA LEU A 162 -5.15 5.85 15.26
C LEU A 162 -6.68 5.98 15.31
N PRO A 163 -7.22 6.83 16.20
CA PRO A 163 -8.67 7.03 16.29
C PRO A 163 -9.21 7.68 15.03
N GLY A 164 -10.46 7.35 14.67
CA GLY A 164 -11.23 8.07 13.67
C GLY A 164 -11.77 9.41 14.20
N LEU A 165 -12.84 9.90 13.56
CA LEU A 165 -13.57 11.09 14.02
C LEU A 165 -14.56 10.69 15.13
N VAL A 166 -14.06 10.65 16.36
CA VAL A 166 -14.83 10.35 17.57
C VAL A 166 -14.60 11.44 18.62
N ASP A 167 -15.53 11.59 19.56
CA ASP A 167 -15.38 12.55 20.66
C ASP A 167 -14.08 12.31 21.44
N GLY A 168 -13.38 13.40 21.77
CA GLY A 168 -12.06 13.35 22.44
C GLY A 168 -10.85 13.01 21.55
N ALA A 169 -11.03 12.61 20.29
CA ALA A 169 -9.92 12.40 19.36
C ALA A 169 -9.43 13.70 18.70
N PRO A 170 -8.20 13.74 18.16
CA PRO A 170 -7.74 14.88 17.37
C PRO A 170 -8.67 15.15 16.17
N ALA A 171 -9.08 16.41 16.01
CA ALA A 171 -9.86 16.85 14.86
C ALA A 171 -8.96 16.98 13.62
N ASP A 172 -8.69 15.83 13.00
CA ASP A 172 -7.96 15.68 11.74
C ASP A 172 -8.96 15.28 10.65
N LEU A 173 -9.39 16.23 9.82
CA LEU A 173 -10.36 15.97 8.75
C LEU A 173 -10.07 16.79 7.50
N VAL A 174 -10.54 16.26 6.38
CA VAL A 174 -10.56 16.92 5.09
C VAL A 174 -12.01 16.98 4.64
N ALA A 175 -12.47 18.16 4.24
CA ALA A 175 -13.80 18.35 3.70
C ALA A 175 -13.72 18.60 2.18
N TYR A 176 -14.76 18.15 1.49
CA TYR A 176 -14.92 18.27 0.05
C TYR A 176 -16.26 18.91 -0.26
N ALA A 177 -16.35 19.64 -1.37
CA ALA A 177 -17.61 20.25 -1.82
C ALA A 177 -18.56 19.23 -2.46
N THR A 178 -18.00 18.14 -3.00
CA THR A 178 -18.72 17.03 -3.63
C THR A 178 -18.38 15.74 -2.89
N ASP A 179 -19.28 14.77 -2.91
CA ASP A 179 -19.06 13.45 -2.33
C ASP A 179 -17.96 12.69 -3.08
N PRO A 180 -16.80 12.43 -2.45
CA PRO A 180 -15.66 11.76 -3.07
C PRO A 180 -15.93 10.28 -3.42
N THR A 181 -16.99 9.67 -2.89
CA THR A 181 -17.39 8.30 -3.26
C THR A 181 -18.08 8.25 -4.63
N THR A 182 -18.62 9.38 -5.09
CA THR A 182 -19.28 9.52 -6.39
C THR A 182 -18.40 10.21 -7.43
N ASP A 183 -17.53 11.12 -6.98
CA ASP A 183 -16.55 11.83 -7.82
C ASP A 183 -15.16 11.81 -7.16
N PRO A 184 -14.36 10.75 -7.39
CA PRO A 184 -13.02 10.63 -6.79
C PRO A 184 -12.04 11.74 -7.20
N ALA A 185 -12.30 12.46 -8.31
CA ALA A 185 -11.43 13.56 -8.75
C ALA A 185 -11.42 14.73 -7.75
N VAL A 186 -12.46 14.86 -6.93
CA VAL A 186 -12.54 15.89 -5.88
C VAL A 186 -11.44 15.74 -4.82
N LEU A 187 -10.80 14.56 -4.70
CA LEU A 187 -9.74 14.32 -3.71
C LEU A 187 -8.53 15.24 -3.88
N ASP A 188 -8.26 15.74 -5.10
CA ASP A 188 -7.20 16.72 -5.38
C ASP A 188 -7.60 18.17 -5.02
N HIS A 189 -8.86 18.39 -4.66
CA HIS A 189 -9.45 19.72 -4.44
C HIS A 189 -10.22 19.82 -3.10
N PRO A 190 -9.54 19.65 -1.96
CA PRO A 190 -10.20 19.80 -0.66
C PRO A 190 -10.67 21.25 -0.44
N SER A 191 -11.91 21.39 0.06
CA SER A 191 -12.52 22.68 0.39
C SER A 191 -12.06 23.20 1.75
N ARG A 192 -11.77 22.29 2.68
CA ARG A 192 -11.17 22.56 3.99
C ARG A 192 -10.23 21.44 4.42
N ILE A 193 -9.17 21.83 5.12
CA ILE A 193 -8.29 20.90 5.83
C ILE A 193 -8.18 21.38 7.27
N VAL A 194 -8.48 20.49 8.21
CA VAL A 194 -8.35 20.73 9.65
C VAL A 194 -7.36 19.71 10.19
N LEU A 195 -6.34 20.20 10.90
CA LEU A 195 -5.34 19.36 11.55
C LEU A 195 -5.28 19.73 13.02
N ARG A 196 -5.51 18.75 13.90
CA ARG A 196 -5.55 18.94 15.36
C ARG A 196 -6.45 20.11 15.77
N GLY A 197 -7.61 20.23 15.12
CA GLY A 197 -8.61 21.28 15.38
C GLY A 197 -8.29 22.66 14.81
N ARG A 198 -7.20 22.81 14.04
CA ARG A 198 -6.83 24.07 13.40
C ARG A 198 -7.07 23.98 11.89
N VAL A 199 -7.78 24.97 11.35
CA VAL A 199 -7.93 25.11 9.90
C VAL A 199 -6.58 25.49 9.29
N VAL A 200 -6.08 24.67 8.37
CA VAL A 200 -4.83 24.91 7.64
C VAL A 200 -5.05 25.28 6.17
N ARG A 201 -6.26 25.03 5.64
CA ARG A 201 -6.77 25.44 4.33
C ARG A 201 -8.30 25.51 4.37
#